data_AF-A0A1T5IGM4-F1
#
_entry.id   AF-A0A1T5IGM4-F1
#
_cell.length_a   1.000
_cell.length_b   1.000
_cell.length_c   1.000
_cell.angle_alpha   90.00
_cell.angle_beta   90.00
_cell.angle_gamma   90.00
#
_symmetry.space_group_name_H-M   'P 1'
#
loop_
_entity.id
_entity.type
_entity.pdbx_description
1 polymer ?
#
loop_
_entity_poly.entity_id
_entity_poly.type
_entity_poly.pdbx_seq_one_letter_code
_entity_poly.pdbx_strand_id
1 'polypeptide(L)'
;MNNRFFISLAAVAVSLVSLPSCQKDQDSVFDGSLTERQAQYLDGFRSLITGAENGWAMYYFSGGAYATSRVFTVSFTDNEVTASSEDAPSVTAKSFYKVAVTSAPSLIFDTYNKVLHTYAAPSHSYYQGRGGDFEFTIENYSEDKITLIGRRAYEQQILIPLKESPASYLNKIKSFAQSFNLTQVAGKVGNGDVVIYFDLRNRFLYIGRLGAEDTELEEIPYIYTENSLLLQHPFWYNGTTFSEFSYNAEEHSITSEGITFKQF
;
A
#
# COMPACT_ATOMS: atom_id res chain seq x y z
N MET A 1 -22.47 -70.27 68.44
CA MET A 1 -23.64 -70.89 67.79
C MET A 1 -23.74 -70.38 66.37
N ASN A 2 -23.86 -71.30 65.43
CA ASN A 2 -23.81 -71.13 63.97
C ASN A 2 -24.89 -70.19 63.42
N ASN A 3 -24.54 -69.38 62.41
CA ASN A 3 -25.03 -69.51 61.04
C ASN A 3 -24.29 -68.49 60.15
N ARG A 4 -23.44 -68.91 59.19
CA ARG A 4 -23.82 -69.38 57.83
C ARG A 4 -24.47 -68.22 57.03
N PHE A 5 -24.05 -67.82 55.84
CA PHE A 5 -23.32 -68.50 54.79
C PHE A 5 -23.21 -67.53 53.58
N PHE A 6 -22.17 -67.68 52.76
CA PHE A 6 -22.05 -67.28 51.33
C PHE A 6 -21.79 -65.79 51.04
N ILE A 7 -20.94 -65.33 50.12
CA ILE A 7 -19.99 -65.86 49.12
C ILE A 7 -19.06 -64.66 48.81
N SER A 8 -17.77 -64.70 49.12
CA SER A 8 -16.66 -64.92 48.17
C SER A 8 -16.59 -63.99 46.94
N LEU A 9 -15.40 -63.38 46.78
CA LEU A 9 -14.62 -63.26 45.55
C LEU A 9 -14.46 -61.87 44.90
N ALA A 10 -13.21 -61.61 44.49
CA ALA A 10 -12.67 -60.58 43.58
C ALA A 10 -12.47 -59.16 44.18
N ALA A 11 -11.29 -58.82 44.73
CA ALA A 11 -9.99 -58.62 44.08
C ALA A 11 -9.90 -57.34 43.22
N VAL A 12 -9.00 -56.44 43.65
CA VAL A 12 -8.05 -55.65 42.85
C VAL A 12 -8.62 -54.91 41.63
N ALA A 13 -8.65 -53.57 41.69
CA ALA A 13 -8.17 -52.74 40.58
C ALA A 13 -8.16 -51.25 40.94
N VAL A 14 -6.95 -50.70 41.11
CA VAL A 14 -6.46 -49.57 40.33
C VAL A 14 -7.42 -48.38 40.21
N SER A 15 -7.32 -47.45 41.17
CA SER A 15 -7.78 -46.08 41.04
C SER A 15 -6.81 -45.26 40.19
N LEU A 16 -6.62 -45.64 38.92
CA LEU A 16 -6.08 -44.75 37.88
C LEU A 16 -7.28 -44.16 37.14
N VAL A 17 -7.83 -43.08 37.70
CA VAL A 17 -8.70 -42.18 36.94
C VAL A 17 -7.81 -41.39 36.00
N SER A 18 -7.37 -42.03 34.92
CA SER A 18 -6.90 -41.33 33.73
C SER A 18 -8.13 -40.71 33.08
N LEU A 19 -8.38 -39.43 33.36
CA LEU A 19 -9.28 -38.63 32.54
C LEU A 19 -8.80 -38.76 31.09
N PRO A 20 -9.66 -39.13 30.12
CA PRO A 20 -9.31 -39.00 28.72
C PRO A 20 -9.18 -37.51 28.41
N SER A 21 -7.99 -36.94 28.64
CA SER A 21 -7.57 -35.70 28.01
C SER A 21 -7.24 -36.03 26.56
N CYS A 22 -8.27 -36.22 25.74
CA CYS A 22 -8.27 -35.91 24.31
C CYS A 22 -9.57 -36.44 23.70
N GLN A 23 -10.58 -35.58 23.67
CA GLN A 23 -11.36 -35.47 22.45
C GLN A 23 -11.62 -33.99 22.22
N LYS A 24 -10.60 -33.33 21.64
CA LYS A 24 -10.85 -32.13 20.84
C LYS A 24 -11.12 -32.61 19.42
N ASP A 25 -12.30 -33.15 19.21
CA ASP A 25 -12.95 -32.98 17.90
C ASP A 25 -13.44 -31.52 17.88
N GLN A 26 -12.50 -30.59 17.77
CA GLN A 26 -12.80 -29.27 17.29
C GLN A 26 -12.68 -29.39 15.77
N ASP A 27 -13.83 -29.53 15.11
CA ASP A 27 -13.92 -29.24 13.69
C ASP A 27 -13.17 -27.93 13.46
N SER A 28 -12.15 -27.97 12.60
CA SER A 28 -11.43 -26.76 12.22
C SER A 28 -12.47 -25.79 11.68
N VAL A 29 -12.61 -24.61 12.31
CA VAL A 29 -13.52 -23.53 11.88
C VAL A 29 -13.23 -23.06 10.45
N PHE A 30 -12.11 -23.50 9.88
CA PHE A 30 -11.62 -23.07 8.61
C PHE A 30 -11.21 -24.27 7.74
N ASP A 31 -11.39 -24.14 6.42
CA ASP A 31 -11.09 -25.20 5.44
C ASP A 31 -9.58 -25.38 5.22
N GLY A 32 -9.05 -26.60 5.32
CA GLY A 32 -7.62 -26.92 5.11
C GLY A 32 -6.71 -26.59 6.31
N SER A 33 -5.42 -26.88 6.18
CA SER A 33 -4.39 -26.50 7.16
C SER A 33 -3.95 -25.04 7.00
N LEU A 34 -3.34 -24.45 8.03
CA LEU A 34 -2.77 -23.10 7.95
C LEU A 34 -1.75 -22.98 6.81
N THR A 35 -0.92 -24.02 6.62
CA THR A 35 0.09 -24.09 5.55
C THR A 35 -0.56 -24.06 4.16
N GLU A 36 -1.63 -24.83 3.96
CA GLU A 36 -2.33 -24.87 2.67
C GLU A 36 -2.97 -23.53 2.33
N ARG A 37 -3.62 -22.86 3.30
CA ARG A 37 -4.20 -21.54 3.06
C ARG A 37 -3.16 -20.48 2.73
N GLN A 38 -2.02 -20.52 3.41
CA GLN A 38 -0.91 -19.61 3.13
C GLN A 38 -0.37 -19.84 1.71
N ALA A 39 -0.18 -21.10 1.30
CA ALA A 39 0.23 -21.42 -0.05
C ALA A 39 -0.79 -20.90 -1.09
N GLN A 40 -2.09 -21.18 -0.89
CA GLN A 40 -3.16 -20.72 -1.77
C GLN A 40 -3.22 -19.19 -1.88
N TYR A 41 -3.06 -18.46 -0.77
CA TYR A 41 -3.03 -17.00 -0.77
C TYR A 41 -1.84 -16.45 -1.57
N LEU A 42 -0.65 -17.00 -1.36
CA LEU A 42 0.54 -16.56 -2.10
C LEU A 42 0.46 -16.92 -3.58
N ASP A 43 -0.08 -18.10 -3.92
CA ASP A 43 -0.27 -18.52 -5.30
C ASP A 43 -1.31 -17.66 -6.01
N GLY A 44 -2.43 -17.35 -5.35
CA GLY A 44 -3.44 -16.41 -5.86
C GLY A 44 -2.85 -15.02 -6.13
N PHE A 45 -2.03 -14.50 -5.20
CA PHE A 45 -1.33 -13.24 -5.41
C PHE A 45 -0.35 -13.29 -6.59
N ARG A 46 0.45 -14.36 -6.72
CA ARG A 46 1.37 -14.54 -7.86
C ARG A 46 0.63 -14.59 -9.18
N SER A 47 -0.45 -15.37 -9.26
CA SER A 47 -1.29 -15.44 -10.46
C SER A 47 -1.89 -14.10 -10.82
N LEU A 48 -2.35 -13.33 -9.84
CA LEU A 48 -2.88 -11.98 -10.06
C LEU A 48 -1.82 -11.04 -10.63
N ILE A 49 -0.65 -10.92 -9.98
CA ILE A 49 0.35 -9.92 -10.39
C ILE A 49 0.98 -10.24 -11.75
N THR A 50 1.10 -11.53 -12.10
CA THR A 50 1.63 -12.00 -13.39
C THR A 50 0.58 -12.01 -14.50
N GLY A 51 -0.71 -12.05 -14.15
CA GLY A 51 -1.82 -12.04 -15.10
C GLY A 51 -2.15 -10.66 -15.71
N ALA A 52 -1.63 -9.57 -15.14
CA ALA A 52 -1.86 -8.23 -15.67
C ALA A 52 -1.04 -7.98 -16.95
N GLU A 53 -1.73 -7.96 -18.11
CA GLU A 53 -1.11 -7.86 -19.45
C GLU A 53 -0.08 -6.73 -19.58
N ASN A 54 -0.41 -5.52 -19.09
CA ASN A 54 0.48 -4.37 -19.16
C ASN A 54 1.28 -4.15 -17.85
N GLY A 55 1.14 -5.03 -16.86
CA GLY A 55 1.63 -4.84 -15.50
C GLY A 55 0.79 -3.84 -14.69
N TRP A 56 1.43 -3.22 -13.70
CA TRP A 56 0.78 -2.39 -12.70
C TRP A 56 1.45 -1.02 -12.59
N ALA A 57 0.65 0.01 -12.35
CA ALA A 57 1.10 1.29 -11.83
C ALA A 57 1.21 1.16 -10.30
N MET A 58 2.41 1.32 -9.76
CA MET A 58 2.65 1.36 -8.32
C MET A 58 2.74 2.81 -7.85
N TYR A 59 1.74 3.23 -7.09
CA TYR A 59 1.70 4.48 -6.36
C TYR A 59 2.56 4.33 -5.11
N TYR A 60 3.76 4.89 -5.20
CA TYR A 60 4.83 4.70 -4.24
C TYR A 60 4.95 5.90 -3.29
N PHE A 61 4.99 5.66 -1.99
CA PHE A 61 5.16 6.66 -0.96
C PHE A 61 6.36 6.28 -0.09
N SER A 62 7.33 7.17 0.04
CA SER A 62 8.47 7.03 0.94
C SER A 62 8.26 7.87 2.20
N GLY A 63 8.77 7.39 3.34
CA GLY A 63 8.58 8.04 4.63
C GLY A 63 9.81 8.83 5.11
N GLY A 64 9.71 9.36 6.33
CA GLY A 64 10.81 10.04 7.02
C GLY A 64 11.15 11.43 6.47
N ALA A 65 12.32 11.97 6.83
CA ALA A 65 12.69 13.38 6.55
C ALA A 65 12.87 13.73 5.06
N TYR A 66 12.92 12.73 4.18
CA TYR A 66 13.00 12.90 2.73
C TYR A 66 11.82 12.24 2.02
N ALA A 67 10.70 12.13 2.74
CA ALA A 67 9.46 11.56 2.24
C ALA A 67 9.06 12.21 0.92
N THR A 68 8.56 11.38 0.02
CA THR A 68 8.03 11.82 -1.26
C THR A 68 7.19 10.71 -1.87
N SER A 69 6.41 11.06 -2.89
CA SER A 69 5.63 10.09 -3.61
C SER A 69 6.06 10.01 -5.07
N ARG A 70 6.03 8.82 -5.68
CA ARG A 70 6.31 8.63 -7.11
C ARG A 70 5.43 7.55 -7.72
N VAL A 71 5.31 7.59 -9.04
CA VAL A 71 4.69 6.52 -9.82
C VAL A 71 5.80 5.65 -10.43
N PHE A 72 5.76 4.37 -10.08
CA PHE A 72 6.50 3.33 -10.79
C PHE A 72 5.55 2.51 -11.65
N THR A 73 6.11 1.84 -12.64
CA THR A 73 5.43 0.73 -13.31
C THR A 73 6.19 -0.54 -13.03
N VAL A 74 5.46 -1.64 -12.79
CA VAL A 74 6.02 -2.95 -12.50
C VAL A 74 5.29 -4.03 -13.30
N SER A 75 6.04 -4.86 -14.00
CA SER A 75 5.52 -6.02 -14.74
C SER A 75 6.23 -7.27 -14.27
N PHE A 76 5.46 -8.30 -13.92
CA PHE A 76 5.96 -9.52 -13.30
C PHE A 76 5.93 -10.69 -14.28
N THR A 77 6.98 -11.51 -14.25
CA THR A 77 6.96 -12.90 -14.74
C THR A 77 7.01 -13.83 -13.53
N ASP A 78 7.25 -15.13 -13.72
CA ASP A 78 7.32 -16.11 -12.63
C ASP A 78 8.32 -15.72 -11.52
N ASN A 79 9.46 -15.10 -11.87
CA ASN A 79 10.54 -14.79 -10.94
C ASN A 79 11.20 -13.42 -11.15
N GLU A 80 10.91 -12.72 -12.25
CA GLU A 80 11.48 -11.41 -12.54
C GLU A 80 10.42 -10.30 -12.46
N VAL A 81 10.85 -9.13 -12.03
CA VAL A 81 10.10 -7.88 -12.16
C VAL A 81 10.86 -6.95 -13.09
N THR A 82 10.15 -6.35 -14.03
CA THR A 82 10.65 -5.22 -14.82
C THR A 82 10.01 -3.95 -14.28
N ALA A 83 10.82 -2.96 -13.92
CA ALA A 83 10.36 -1.70 -13.35
C ALA A 83 10.82 -0.48 -14.17
N SER A 84 9.99 0.56 -14.18
CA SER A 84 10.31 1.92 -14.67
C SER A 84 9.69 2.97 -13.75
N SER A 85 10.08 4.23 -13.88
CA SER A 85 9.56 5.34 -13.07
C SER A 85 9.24 6.56 -13.93
N GLU A 86 8.33 7.39 -13.43
CA GLU A 86 7.98 8.67 -14.08
C GLU A 86 9.16 9.63 -14.24
N ASP A 87 10.18 9.52 -13.37
CA ASP A 87 11.39 10.34 -13.44
C ASP A 87 12.20 10.01 -14.72
N ALA A 88 12.13 8.75 -15.19
CA ALA A 88 12.80 8.30 -16.41
C ALA A 88 11.97 7.22 -17.15
N PRO A 89 10.87 7.61 -17.84
CA PRO A 89 9.91 6.66 -18.44
C PRO A 89 10.49 5.72 -19.52
N SER A 90 11.65 6.07 -20.09
CA SER A 90 12.36 5.26 -21.09
C SER A 90 13.41 4.31 -20.48
N VAL A 91 13.67 4.42 -19.17
CA VAL A 91 14.64 3.58 -18.47
C VAL A 91 13.90 2.47 -17.75
N THR A 92 14.28 1.23 -18.04
CA THR A 92 13.80 0.06 -17.32
C THR A 92 14.93 -0.59 -16.51
N ALA A 93 14.54 -1.36 -15.50
CA ALA A 93 15.42 -2.19 -14.71
C ALA A 93 14.75 -3.52 -14.40
N LYS A 94 15.46 -4.62 -14.65
CA LYS A 94 15.03 -5.96 -14.29
C LYS A 94 15.72 -6.41 -13.01
N SER A 95 15.00 -7.17 -12.19
CA SER A 95 15.52 -7.82 -11.00
C SER A 95 14.66 -9.03 -10.67
N PHE A 96 15.17 -9.91 -9.82
CA PHE A 96 14.36 -10.95 -9.19
C PHE A 96 13.48 -10.36 -8.08
N TYR A 97 12.36 -11.05 -7.85
CA TYR A 97 11.48 -10.81 -6.71
C TYR A 97 11.07 -12.15 -6.11
N LYS A 98 10.55 -12.10 -4.89
CA LYS A 98 9.88 -13.23 -4.25
C LYS A 98 8.57 -12.80 -3.61
N VAL A 99 7.62 -13.71 -3.68
CA VAL A 99 6.39 -13.68 -2.87
C VAL A 99 6.55 -14.78 -1.83
N ALA A 100 6.56 -14.43 -0.54
CA ALA A 100 6.83 -15.39 0.52
C ALA A 100 6.24 -14.91 1.85
N VAL A 101 6.05 -15.84 2.79
CA VAL A 101 5.81 -15.47 4.18
C VAL A 101 7.15 -15.16 4.84
N THR A 102 7.30 -13.93 5.34
CA THR A 102 8.37 -13.59 6.27
C THR A 102 7.81 -13.60 7.69
N SER A 103 7.33 -12.46 8.18
CA SER A 103 6.44 -12.36 9.35
C SER A 103 4.97 -12.24 8.94
N ALA A 104 4.71 -11.90 7.68
CA ALA A 104 3.41 -11.84 7.03
C ALA A 104 3.60 -12.20 5.54
N PRO A 105 2.52 -12.50 4.77
CA PRO A 105 2.61 -12.57 3.32
C PRO A 105 3.25 -11.31 2.75
N SER A 106 4.30 -11.45 1.95
CA SER A 106 5.10 -10.32 1.50
C SER A 106 5.51 -10.43 0.03
N LEU A 107 5.56 -9.28 -0.65
CA LEU A 107 6.25 -9.07 -1.92
C LEU A 107 7.61 -8.42 -1.64
N ILE A 108 8.69 -9.01 -2.13
CA ILE A 108 10.05 -8.60 -1.81
C ILE A 108 10.88 -8.50 -3.09
N PHE A 109 11.50 -7.35 -3.31
CA PHE A 109 12.47 -7.12 -4.38
C PHE A 109 13.90 -7.36 -3.86
N ASP A 110 14.32 -8.63 -3.83
CA ASP A 110 15.51 -9.08 -3.10
C ASP A 110 16.84 -9.01 -3.89
N THR A 111 16.80 -8.63 -5.15
CA THR A 111 18.01 -8.30 -5.92
C THR A 111 18.00 -6.86 -6.38
N TYR A 112 19.19 -6.27 -6.51
CA TYR A 112 19.32 -4.84 -6.76
C TYR A 112 18.58 -4.42 -8.03
N ASN A 113 17.68 -3.45 -7.87
CA ASN A 113 16.95 -2.84 -8.97
C ASN A 113 17.11 -1.32 -8.86
N LYS A 114 17.85 -0.72 -9.80
CA LYS A 114 18.13 0.72 -9.78
C LYS A 114 16.86 1.59 -9.75
N VAL A 115 15.72 1.11 -10.25
CA VAL A 115 14.45 1.85 -10.20
C VAL A 115 13.79 1.65 -8.83
N LEU A 116 13.45 0.40 -8.48
CA LEU A 116 12.69 0.09 -7.26
C LEU A 116 13.44 0.43 -5.97
N HIS A 117 14.77 0.39 -6.00
CA HIS A 117 15.60 0.70 -4.83
C HIS A 117 16.03 2.17 -4.77
N THR A 118 15.59 3.03 -5.71
CA THR A 118 16.00 4.45 -5.77
C THR A 118 15.82 5.19 -4.44
N TYR A 119 14.71 4.94 -3.74
CA TYR A 119 14.39 5.62 -2.49
C TYR A 119 14.85 4.87 -1.24
N ALA A 120 15.14 3.57 -1.37
CA ALA A 120 15.55 2.74 -0.26
C ALA A 120 17.07 2.67 -0.08
N ALA A 121 17.82 2.68 -1.19
CA ALA A 121 19.26 2.50 -1.21
C ALA A 121 20.00 3.74 -0.67
N PRO A 122 21.07 3.55 0.12
CA PRO A 122 21.90 4.65 0.58
C PRO A 122 22.70 5.26 -0.59
N SER A 123 23.03 6.54 -0.45
CA SER A 123 23.89 7.28 -1.37
C SER A 123 24.76 8.27 -0.60
N HIS A 124 25.70 8.91 -1.27
CA HIS A 124 26.57 9.92 -0.65
C HIS A 124 25.76 11.08 -0.02
N SER A 125 24.67 11.51 -0.67
CA SER A 125 23.80 12.57 -0.16
C SER A 125 22.73 12.08 0.84
N TYR A 126 22.46 10.77 0.88
CA TYR A 126 21.42 10.16 1.69
C TYR A 126 21.91 8.85 2.29
N TYR A 127 22.68 8.91 3.37
CA TYR A 127 23.36 7.74 3.94
C TYR A 127 22.41 6.65 4.46
N GLN A 128 21.15 6.98 4.75
CA GLN A 128 20.09 6.02 5.16
C GLN A 128 19.11 5.70 4.02
N GLY A 129 19.36 6.23 2.82
CA GLY A 129 18.37 6.32 1.76
C GLY A 129 17.36 7.45 2.00
N ARG A 130 16.32 7.50 1.17
CA ARG A 130 15.27 8.53 1.17
C ARG A 130 13.94 7.99 1.69
N GLY A 131 14.03 7.08 2.67
CA GLY A 131 12.87 6.50 3.35
C GLY A 131 12.00 5.57 2.51
N GLY A 132 12.51 5.05 1.39
CA GLY A 132 11.80 4.05 0.60
C GLY A 132 11.87 2.65 1.20
N ASP A 133 10.94 1.78 0.80
CA ASP A 133 10.96 0.35 1.04
C ASP A 133 11.22 -0.46 -0.24
N PHE A 134 11.66 -1.70 -0.06
CA PHE A 134 11.74 -2.73 -1.11
C PHE A 134 11.17 -4.09 -0.66
N GLU A 135 10.70 -4.17 0.58
CA GLU A 135 9.95 -5.29 1.13
C GLU A 135 8.59 -4.78 1.58
N PHE A 136 7.53 -5.47 1.18
CA PHE A 136 6.18 -5.03 1.45
C PHE A 136 5.31 -6.18 1.95
N THR A 137 4.55 -5.93 3.02
CA THR A 137 3.46 -6.81 3.44
C THR A 137 2.29 -6.66 2.46
N ILE A 138 1.68 -7.78 2.07
CA ILE A 138 0.47 -7.80 1.23
C ILE A 138 -0.73 -7.62 2.16
N GLU A 139 -1.32 -6.43 2.16
CA GLU A 139 -2.46 -6.09 3.03
C GLU A 139 -3.76 -6.66 2.46
N ASN A 140 -4.02 -6.41 1.17
CA ASN A 140 -5.17 -6.95 0.44
C ASN A 140 -4.90 -6.92 -1.07
N TYR A 141 -5.58 -7.78 -1.82
CA TYR A 141 -5.52 -7.79 -3.28
C TYR A 141 -6.84 -8.17 -3.94
N SER A 142 -7.04 -7.62 -5.14
CA SER A 142 -8.15 -7.87 -6.05
C SER A 142 -7.69 -7.58 -7.48
N GLU A 143 -8.51 -7.91 -8.47
CA GLU A 143 -8.22 -7.61 -9.88
C GLU A 143 -8.01 -6.10 -10.13
N ASP A 144 -8.73 -5.24 -9.39
CA ASP A 144 -8.70 -3.79 -9.59
C ASP A 144 -7.61 -3.07 -8.78
N LYS A 145 -7.20 -3.66 -7.64
CA LYS A 145 -6.32 -2.98 -6.68
C LYS A 145 -5.59 -3.96 -5.78
N ILE A 146 -4.30 -3.69 -5.58
CA ILE A 146 -3.48 -4.30 -4.53
C ILE A 146 -3.04 -3.21 -3.56
N THR A 147 -3.11 -3.51 -2.27
CA THR A 147 -2.59 -2.65 -1.21
C THR A 147 -1.42 -3.35 -0.53
N LEU A 148 -0.30 -2.64 -0.44
CA LEU A 148 0.93 -3.12 0.17
C LEU A 148 1.37 -2.15 1.28
N ILE A 149 2.01 -2.65 2.33
CA ILE A 149 2.59 -1.82 3.40
C ILE A 149 4.09 -2.02 3.45
N GLY A 150 4.86 -0.93 3.36
CA GLY A 150 6.32 -0.97 3.46
C GLY A 150 6.81 -1.46 4.82
N ARG A 151 7.84 -2.31 4.86
CA ARG A 151 8.32 -2.92 6.11
C ARG A 151 9.16 -1.99 7.00
N ARG A 152 9.78 -0.96 6.44
CA ARG A 152 10.66 -0.02 7.16
C ARG A 152 9.96 1.31 7.41
N ALA A 153 9.36 1.87 6.37
CA ALA A 153 8.71 3.17 6.40
C ALA A 153 7.24 3.09 6.85
N TYR A 154 6.63 1.89 6.78
CA TYR A 154 5.21 1.67 7.06
C TYR A 154 4.23 2.45 6.16
N GLU A 155 4.75 2.99 5.05
CA GLU A 155 3.95 3.70 4.07
C GLU A 155 3.12 2.73 3.24
N GLN A 156 1.86 3.09 3.00
CA GLN A 156 0.97 2.35 2.10
C GLN A 156 1.35 2.59 0.65
N GLN A 157 1.42 1.52 -0.13
CA GLN A 157 1.62 1.53 -1.57
C GLN A 157 0.40 0.92 -2.24
N ILE A 158 0.00 1.46 -3.38
CA ILE A 158 -1.16 0.96 -4.14
C ILE A 158 -0.69 0.52 -5.52
N LEU A 159 -1.11 -0.66 -5.96
CA LEU A 159 -0.95 -1.07 -7.36
C LEU A 159 -2.32 -1.09 -8.03
N ILE A 160 -2.38 -0.44 -9.20
CA ILE A 160 -3.54 -0.41 -10.10
C ILE A 160 -3.13 -1.04 -11.44
N PRO A 161 -3.95 -1.94 -12.03
CA PRO A 161 -3.60 -2.56 -13.30
C PRO A 161 -3.52 -1.52 -14.43
N LEU A 162 -2.50 -1.62 -15.27
CA LEU A 162 -2.31 -0.71 -16.39
C LEU A 162 -3.25 -1.07 -17.55
N LYS A 163 -3.93 -0.06 -18.11
CA LYS A 163 -4.80 -0.18 -19.30
C LYS A 163 -4.05 0.07 -20.62
N GLU A 164 -2.80 0.48 -20.53
CA GLU A 164 -1.93 0.83 -21.64
C GLU A 164 -0.48 0.46 -21.31
N SER A 165 0.44 0.58 -22.28
CA SER A 165 1.83 0.26 -22.02
C SER A 165 2.44 1.11 -20.88
N PRO A 166 3.36 0.55 -20.07
CA PRO A 166 4.05 1.26 -19.00
C PRO A 166 4.66 2.62 -19.42
N ALA A 167 5.29 2.67 -20.59
CA ALA A 167 5.91 3.88 -21.10
C ALA A 167 4.88 4.96 -21.47
N SER A 168 3.74 4.57 -22.06
CA SER A 168 2.67 5.50 -22.40
C SER A 168 2.07 6.12 -21.14
N TYR A 169 1.74 5.29 -20.15
CA TYR A 169 1.22 5.74 -18.87
C TYR A 169 2.17 6.70 -18.16
N LEU A 170 3.44 6.32 -17.98
CA LEU A 170 4.43 7.17 -17.32
C LEU A 170 4.69 8.49 -18.05
N ASN A 171 4.61 8.52 -19.39
CA ASN A 171 4.72 9.77 -20.14
C ASN A 171 3.55 10.71 -19.87
N LYS A 172 2.32 10.21 -19.70
CA LYS A 172 1.19 11.06 -19.31
C LYS A 172 1.39 11.65 -17.92
N ILE A 173 1.82 10.86 -16.94
CA ILE A 173 2.14 11.35 -15.59
C ILE A 173 3.23 12.43 -15.65
N LYS A 174 4.29 12.20 -16.44
CA LYS A 174 5.36 13.16 -16.64
C LYS A 174 4.87 14.45 -17.30
N SER A 175 4.02 14.37 -18.32
CA SER A 175 3.41 15.54 -18.97
C SER A 175 2.53 16.31 -18.00
N PHE A 176 1.73 15.62 -17.19
CA PHE A 176 0.94 16.26 -16.14
C PHE A 176 1.82 17.00 -15.14
N ALA A 177 2.86 16.32 -14.62
CA ALA A 177 3.82 16.90 -13.68
C ALA A 177 4.54 18.15 -14.23
N GLN A 178 4.78 18.21 -15.54
CA GLN A 178 5.37 19.38 -16.20
C GLN A 178 4.39 20.55 -16.38
N SER A 179 3.08 20.24 -16.45
CA SER A 179 2.02 21.25 -16.62
C SER A 179 1.47 21.81 -15.31
N PHE A 180 1.55 21.05 -14.22
CA PHE A 180 1.05 21.45 -12.92
C PHE A 180 2.01 22.44 -12.26
N ASN A 181 1.55 23.67 -12.06
CA ASN A 181 2.40 24.79 -11.61
C ASN A 181 1.75 25.65 -10.50
N LEU A 182 0.71 25.12 -9.84
CA LEU A 182 0.05 25.82 -8.73
C LEU A 182 0.93 25.72 -7.48
N THR A 183 1.21 26.87 -6.85
CA THR A 183 1.92 26.95 -5.56
C THR A 183 0.96 27.09 -4.39
N GLN A 184 -0.18 27.74 -4.63
CA GLN A 184 -1.26 27.89 -3.66
C GLN A 184 -2.61 28.09 -4.37
N VAL A 185 -3.68 27.66 -3.72
CA VAL A 185 -5.07 27.91 -4.13
C VAL A 185 -5.96 28.12 -2.90
N ALA A 186 -7.07 28.84 -3.07
CA ALA A 186 -8.09 28.99 -2.04
C ALA A 186 -9.50 28.72 -2.58
N GLY A 187 -10.38 28.27 -1.70
CA GLY A 187 -11.76 27.94 -2.02
C GLY A 187 -12.63 27.92 -0.78
N LYS A 188 -13.94 27.71 -0.98
CA LYS A 188 -14.92 27.59 0.11
C LYS A 188 -15.34 26.14 0.27
N VAL A 189 -15.20 25.61 1.49
CA VAL A 189 -15.72 24.30 1.88
C VAL A 189 -16.81 24.51 2.93
N GLY A 190 -18.06 24.32 2.53
CA GLY A 190 -19.21 24.77 3.32
C GLY A 190 -19.14 26.28 3.58
N ASN A 191 -19.14 26.68 4.85
CA ASN A 191 -19.02 28.08 5.27
C ASN A 191 -17.57 28.53 5.56
N GLY A 192 -16.58 27.64 5.44
CA GLY A 192 -15.18 27.93 5.75
C GLY A 192 -14.36 28.29 4.52
N ASP A 193 -13.48 29.28 4.65
CA ASP A 193 -12.44 29.59 3.67
C ASP A 193 -11.22 28.70 3.92
N VAL A 194 -10.79 27.98 2.88
CA VAL A 194 -9.69 27.00 2.91
C VAL A 194 -8.58 27.45 1.98
N VAL A 195 -7.34 27.24 2.39
CA VAL A 195 -6.14 27.41 1.57
C VAL A 195 -5.43 26.07 1.42
N ILE A 196 -4.82 25.85 0.25
CA ILE A 196 -3.97 24.71 -0.05
C ILE A 196 -2.65 25.24 -0.60
N TYR A 197 -1.53 24.85 -0.01
CA TYR A 197 -0.19 25.09 -0.52
C TYR A 197 0.40 23.81 -1.08
N PHE A 198 1.29 23.92 -2.07
CA PHE A 198 1.92 22.76 -2.70
C PHE A 198 3.45 22.77 -2.57
N ASP A 199 4.02 21.70 -2.01
CA ASP A 199 5.41 21.32 -2.24
C ASP A 199 5.47 20.41 -3.46
N LEU A 200 5.73 21.01 -4.62
CA LEU A 200 5.79 20.29 -5.90
C LEU A 200 6.96 19.31 -5.99
N ARG A 201 8.02 19.52 -5.20
CA ARG A 201 9.24 18.70 -5.26
C ARG A 201 9.04 17.39 -4.51
N ASN A 202 8.55 17.50 -3.28
CA ASN A 202 8.33 16.34 -2.42
C ASN A 202 6.92 15.76 -2.56
N ARG A 203 6.00 16.49 -3.21
CA ARG A 203 4.60 16.11 -3.49
C ARG A 203 3.73 15.98 -2.25
N PHE A 204 3.75 17.07 -1.49
CA PHE A 204 2.84 17.30 -0.39
C PHE A 204 1.95 18.48 -0.71
N LEU A 205 0.68 18.37 -0.34
CA LEU A 205 -0.18 19.52 -0.18
C LEU A 205 -0.34 19.81 1.31
N TYR A 206 -0.48 21.08 1.65
CA TYR A 206 -0.72 21.55 3.00
C TYR A 206 -2.05 22.27 3.00
N ILE A 207 -3.05 21.72 3.70
CA ILE A 207 -4.42 22.22 3.68
C ILE A 207 -4.83 22.72 5.06
N GLY A 208 -5.51 23.86 5.09
CA GLY A 208 -6.02 24.43 6.34
C GLY A 208 -6.95 25.61 6.10
N ARG A 209 -7.37 26.25 7.19
CA ARG A 209 -8.18 27.48 7.10
C ARG A 209 -7.35 28.58 6.45
N LEU A 210 -7.98 29.42 5.64
CA LEU A 210 -7.33 30.62 5.11
C LEU A 210 -6.85 31.52 6.26
N GLY A 211 -5.55 31.83 6.28
CA GLY A 211 -4.89 32.61 7.33
C GLY A 211 -4.44 31.80 8.55
N ALA A 212 -4.50 30.47 8.49
CA ALA A 212 -3.90 29.59 9.49
C ALA A 212 -2.37 29.75 9.53
N GLU A 213 -1.77 29.48 10.70
CA GLU A 213 -0.31 29.35 10.80
C GLU A 213 0.15 28.03 10.17
N ASP A 214 1.40 27.96 9.70
CA ASP A 214 1.95 26.76 9.05
C ASP A 214 1.82 25.50 9.93
N THR A 215 1.86 25.66 11.25
CA THR A 215 1.73 24.57 12.25
C THR A 215 0.32 23.98 12.34
N GLU A 216 -0.68 24.67 11.78
CA GLU A 216 -2.08 24.26 11.77
C GLU A 216 -2.50 23.61 10.43
N LEU A 217 -1.59 23.54 9.46
CA LEU A 217 -1.85 22.92 8.17
C LEU A 217 -1.68 21.40 8.25
N GLU A 218 -2.62 20.68 7.66
CA GLU A 218 -2.48 19.23 7.49
C GLU A 218 -1.62 18.94 6.25
N GLU A 219 -0.52 18.23 6.47
CA GLU A 219 0.38 17.77 5.42
C GLU A 219 -0.13 16.45 4.84
N ILE A 220 -0.43 16.44 3.53
CA ILE A 220 -1.00 15.28 2.85
C ILE A 220 -0.15 14.95 1.61
N PRO A 221 0.47 13.76 1.56
CA PRO A 221 1.13 13.29 0.35
C PRO A 221 0.12 13.05 -0.77
N TYR A 222 0.50 13.41 -1.99
CA TYR A 222 -0.31 13.13 -3.18
C TYR A 222 0.54 12.54 -4.29
N ILE A 223 -0.08 11.83 -5.24
CA ILE A 223 0.55 11.38 -6.48
C ILE A 223 -0.14 12.03 -7.68
N TYR A 224 0.64 12.26 -8.72
CA TYR A 224 0.10 12.64 -10.02
C TYR A 224 -0.52 11.44 -10.73
N THR A 225 -1.74 11.63 -11.22
CA THR A 225 -2.35 10.76 -12.23
C THR A 225 -2.19 11.40 -13.60
N GLU A 226 -2.97 10.96 -14.60
CA GLU A 226 -2.97 11.58 -15.93
C GLU A 226 -3.48 13.03 -15.92
N ASN A 227 -4.34 13.40 -14.95
CA ASN A 227 -5.00 14.71 -14.91
C ASN A 227 -5.37 15.22 -13.50
N SER A 228 -4.90 14.56 -12.44
CA SER A 228 -5.28 14.88 -11.07
C SER A 228 -4.16 14.66 -10.06
N LEU A 229 -4.41 15.16 -8.85
CA LEU A 229 -3.65 14.86 -7.63
C LEU A 229 -4.47 13.84 -6.82
N LEU A 230 -4.00 12.60 -6.76
CA LEU A 230 -4.60 11.56 -5.91
C LEU A 230 -3.93 11.58 -4.53
N LEU A 231 -4.71 11.75 -3.46
CA LEU A 231 -4.18 11.77 -2.10
C LEU A 231 -3.83 10.35 -1.63
N GLN A 232 -2.78 10.23 -0.80
CA GLN A 232 -2.41 8.94 -0.19
C GLN A 232 -3.58 8.39 0.65
N HIS A 233 -4.21 9.28 1.41
CA HIS A 233 -5.36 9.00 2.24
C HIS A 233 -6.43 10.07 2.03
N PRO A 234 -7.73 9.70 2.04
CA PRO A 234 -8.79 10.69 2.02
C PRO A 234 -8.71 11.62 3.23
N PHE A 235 -8.93 12.90 2.98
CA PHE A 235 -8.93 13.97 3.98
C PHE A 235 -10.35 14.46 4.22
N TRP A 236 -10.74 14.61 5.48
CA TRP A 236 -12.08 15.09 5.84
C TRP A 236 -12.03 16.53 6.33
N TYR A 237 -12.89 17.39 5.77
CA TYR A 237 -13.05 18.76 6.23
C TYR A 237 -14.48 19.25 6.07
N ASN A 238 -15.05 19.76 7.16
CA ASN A 238 -16.35 20.43 7.20
C ASN A 238 -17.48 19.65 6.49
N GLY A 239 -17.51 18.32 6.68
CA GLY A 239 -18.53 17.44 6.10
C GLY A 239 -18.22 16.90 4.70
N THR A 240 -17.12 17.31 4.08
CA THR A 240 -16.68 16.81 2.77
C THR A 240 -15.43 15.93 2.93
N THR A 241 -15.37 14.82 2.20
CA THR A 241 -14.18 13.96 2.13
C THR A 241 -13.51 14.15 0.77
N PHE A 242 -12.25 14.55 0.76
CA PHE A 242 -11.44 14.76 -0.42
C PHE A 242 -10.48 13.60 -0.61
N SER A 243 -10.47 12.96 -1.77
CA SER A 243 -9.50 11.91 -2.11
C SER A 243 -8.67 12.23 -3.35
N GLU A 244 -9.17 13.11 -4.21
CA GLU A 244 -8.55 13.43 -5.49
C GLU A 244 -8.93 14.84 -5.93
N PHE A 245 -7.99 15.57 -6.52
CA PHE A 245 -8.19 16.91 -7.06
C PHE A 245 -7.88 16.94 -8.55
N SER A 246 -8.88 17.17 -9.40
CA SER A 246 -8.66 17.38 -10.84
C SER A 246 -8.08 18.77 -11.09
N TYR A 247 -7.10 18.88 -11.99
CA TYR A 247 -6.47 20.15 -12.33
C TYR A 247 -7.03 20.75 -13.62
N ASN A 248 -7.30 22.06 -13.58
CA ASN A 248 -7.64 22.86 -14.75
C ASN A 248 -6.56 23.93 -14.96
N ALA A 249 -5.76 23.76 -16.01
CA ALA A 249 -4.65 24.65 -16.34
C ALA A 249 -5.10 26.02 -16.86
N GLU A 250 -6.23 26.11 -17.58
CA GLU A 250 -6.74 27.37 -18.11
C GLU A 250 -7.25 28.29 -17.00
N GLU A 251 -7.92 27.70 -16.01
CA GLU A 251 -8.51 28.41 -14.88
C GLU A 251 -7.56 28.53 -13.68
N HIS A 252 -6.34 28.00 -13.77
CA HIS A 252 -5.37 27.91 -12.67
C HIS A 252 -6.02 27.43 -11.37
N SER A 253 -6.73 26.31 -11.46
CA SER A 253 -7.57 25.82 -10.38
C SER A 253 -7.53 24.30 -10.25
N ILE A 254 -7.92 23.83 -9.07
CA ILE A 254 -8.20 22.42 -8.82
C ILE A 254 -9.64 22.26 -8.34
N THR A 255 -10.25 21.11 -8.64
CA THR A 255 -11.62 20.80 -8.23
C THR A 255 -11.70 19.41 -7.62
N SER A 256 -12.48 19.27 -6.54
CA SER A 256 -12.79 18.00 -5.90
C SER A 256 -14.16 18.10 -5.23
N GLU A 257 -14.97 17.04 -5.30
CA GLU A 257 -16.33 17.01 -4.72
C GLU A 257 -17.21 18.22 -5.12
N GLY A 258 -17.05 18.72 -6.36
CA GLY A 258 -17.78 19.89 -6.87
C GLY A 258 -17.32 21.24 -6.31
N ILE A 259 -16.25 21.26 -5.50
CA ILE A 259 -15.64 22.46 -4.92
C ILE A 259 -14.41 22.84 -5.73
N THR A 260 -14.35 24.09 -6.18
CA THR A 260 -13.21 24.63 -6.92
C THR A 260 -12.35 25.51 -6.02
N PHE A 261 -11.03 25.28 -6.05
CA PHE A 261 -10.03 26.11 -5.41
C PHE A 261 -9.23 26.81 -6.50
N LYS A 262 -9.16 28.15 -6.46
CA LYS A 262 -8.48 28.96 -7.48
C LYS A 262 -7.19 29.55 -6.93
N GLN A 263 -6.20 29.72 -7.80
CA GLN A 263 -5.00 30.47 -7.48
C GLN A 263 -5.37 31.93 -7.14
N PHE A 264 -4.66 32.50 -6.17
CA PHE A 264 -4.81 33.87 -5.70
C PHE A 264 -3.46 34.48 -5.33
#